data_AF-A0A1F6E003-F1
#
_entry.id   AF-A0A1F6E003-F1
#
_cell.length_a   1.000
_cell.length_b   1.000
_cell.length_c   1.000
_cell.angle_alpha   90.00
_cell.angle_beta   90.00
_cell.angle_gamma   90.00
#
_symmetry.space_group_name_H-M   'P 1'
#
loop_
_entity.id
_entity.type
_entity.pdbx_description
1 polymer ?
#
loop_
_entity_poly.entity_id
_entity_poly.type
_entity_poly.pdbx_seq_one_letter_code
_entity_poly.pdbx_strand_id
1 'polypeptide(L)'
;MSGKNARFYFANLGADVLRCIVAAEAGDRARYESSIGRAQKTLEALRTANRPEAYEEGLLLLRAVEYARADGTLEKLRVAVNRLVTPFVVAA
;
A
#
# COMPACT_ATOMS: atom_id res chain seq x y z
N MET A 1 2.65 -25.74 -2.57
CA MET A 1 2.58 -24.27 -2.73
C MET A 1 2.20 -23.67 -1.40
N SER A 2 3.11 -22.95 -0.73
CA SER A 2 2.79 -22.30 0.55
C SER A 2 1.84 -21.13 0.26
N GLY A 3 0.55 -21.35 0.52
CA GLY A 3 -0.53 -20.41 0.23
C GLY A 3 -0.44 -19.20 1.14
N LYS A 4 0.24 -18.16 0.70
CA LYS A 4 0.19 -16.85 1.35
C LYS A 4 -1.28 -16.40 1.36
N ASN A 5 -1.87 -16.32 2.55
CA ASN A 5 -3.27 -15.92 2.76
C ASN A 5 -3.47 -14.45 2.35
N ALA A 6 -4.68 -14.06 1.97
CA ALA A 6 -5.04 -12.67 1.62
C ALA A 6 -4.57 -11.64 2.65
N ARG A 7 -4.56 -12.01 3.95
CA ARG A 7 -3.99 -11.18 5.03
C ARG A 7 -2.52 -10.80 4.80
N PHE A 8 -1.70 -11.72 4.33
CA PHE A 8 -0.28 -11.48 4.05
C PHE A 8 -0.10 -10.47 2.92
N TYR A 9 -0.90 -10.57 1.86
CA TYR A 9 -0.84 -9.62 0.75
C TYR A 9 -1.37 -8.24 1.15
N PHE A 10 -2.47 -8.19 1.91
CA PHE A 10 -3.03 -6.93 2.42
C PHE A 10 -2.06 -6.21 3.36
N ALA A 11 -1.42 -6.92 4.29
CA ALA A 11 -0.43 -6.34 5.20
C ALA A 11 0.79 -5.78 4.45
N ASN A 12 1.33 -6.53 3.47
CA ASN A 12 2.46 -6.05 2.67
C ASN A 12 2.10 -4.84 1.82
N LEU A 13 0.93 -4.86 1.18
CA LEU A 13 0.46 -3.76 0.36
C LEU A 13 0.21 -2.51 1.22
N GLY A 14 -0.45 -2.66 2.36
CA GLY A 14 -0.64 -1.59 3.33
C GLY A 14 0.69 -1.01 3.84
N ALA A 15 1.68 -1.87 4.12
CA ALA A 15 3.01 -1.44 4.54
C ALA A 15 3.76 -0.67 3.44
N ASP A 16 3.70 -1.11 2.19
CA ASP A 16 4.31 -0.39 1.08
C ASP A 16 3.61 0.95 0.80
N VAL A 17 2.27 1.00 0.89
CA VAL A 17 1.49 2.25 0.81
C VAL A 17 1.89 3.23 1.91
N LEU A 18 2.02 2.77 3.16
CA LEU A 18 2.49 3.61 4.26
C LEU A 18 3.91 4.15 4.01
N ARG A 19 4.82 3.33 3.47
CA ARG A 19 6.17 3.79 3.09
C ARG A 19 6.13 4.83 1.97
N CYS A 20 5.23 4.69 0.98
CA CYS A 20 5.03 5.71 -0.04
C CYS A 20 4.58 7.04 0.59
N ILE A 21 3.60 7.00 1.49
CA ILE A 21 3.08 8.21 2.13
C ILE A 21 4.17 8.91 2.94
N VAL A 22 4.90 8.17 3.79
CA VAL A 22 5.99 8.72 4.60
C VAL A 22 7.11 9.30 3.74
N ALA A 23 7.49 8.62 2.65
CA ALA A 23 8.51 9.13 1.74
C ALA A 23 8.04 10.41 1.01
N ALA A 24 6.77 10.47 0.62
CA ALA A 24 6.18 11.65 0.00
C ALA A 24 6.10 12.84 0.97
N GLU A 25 5.70 12.62 2.23
CA GLU A 25 5.70 13.64 3.28
C GLU A 25 7.10 14.21 3.52
N ALA A 26 8.13 13.35 3.47
CA ALA A 26 9.53 13.75 3.65
C ALA A 26 10.17 14.40 2.42
N GLY A 27 9.48 14.45 1.27
CA GLY A 27 10.07 14.89 0.00
C GLY A 27 11.15 13.94 -0.54
N ASP A 28 11.27 12.72 0.00
CA ASP A 28 12.26 11.72 -0.41
C ASP A 28 11.78 10.98 -1.66
N ARG A 29 12.05 11.58 -2.82
CA ARG A 29 11.64 11.07 -4.12
C ARG A 29 12.16 9.66 -4.41
N ALA A 30 13.42 9.36 -4.09
CA ALA A 30 14.01 8.06 -4.38
C ALA A 30 13.32 6.95 -3.59
N ARG A 31 13.03 7.20 -2.31
CA ARG A 31 12.31 6.25 -1.46
C ARG A 31 10.84 6.12 -1.84
N TYR A 32 10.22 7.19 -2.32
CA TYR A 32 8.88 7.17 -2.88
C TYR A 32 8.82 6.24 -4.10
N GLU A 33 9.67 6.46 -5.11
CA GLU A 33 9.74 5.67 -6.34
C GLU A 33 10.06 4.19 -6.06
N SER A 34 10.96 3.92 -5.10
CA SER A 34 11.24 2.55 -4.65
C SER A 34 10.03 1.87 -4.01
N SER A 35 9.26 2.61 -3.19
CA SER A 35 8.11 2.05 -2.46
C SER A 35 6.91 1.82 -3.37
N ILE A 36 6.64 2.75 -4.30
CA ILE A 36 5.55 2.59 -5.27
C ILE A 36 5.86 1.44 -6.23
N GLY A 37 7.12 1.27 -6.63
CA GLY A 37 7.54 0.13 -7.45
C GLY A 37 7.32 -1.23 -6.76
N ARG A 38 7.52 -1.32 -5.44
CA ARG A 38 7.19 -2.54 -4.68
C ARG A 38 5.68 -2.78 -4.57
N ALA A 39 4.90 -1.73 -4.33
CA ALA A 39 3.44 -1.84 -4.29
C ALA A 39 2.87 -2.31 -5.64
N GLN A 40 3.39 -1.77 -6.75
CA GLN A 40 3.02 -2.20 -8.10
C GLN A 40 3.38 -3.67 -8.37
N LYS A 41 4.55 -4.13 -7.94
CA LYS A 41 4.91 -5.56 -8.02
C LYS A 41 3.95 -6.44 -7.21
N THR A 42 3.51 -5.98 -6.04
CA THR A 42 2.51 -6.69 -5.22
C THR A 42 1.16 -6.76 -5.93
N LEU A 43 0.71 -5.67 -6.56
CA LEU A 43 -0.51 -5.67 -7.38
C LEU A 43 -0.41 -6.66 -8.54
N GLU A 44 0.72 -6.68 -9.26
CA GLU A 44 0.92 -7.64 -10.35
C GLU A 44 0.89 -9.09 -9.85
N ALA A 45 1.46 -9.37 -8.68
CA ALA A 45 1.37 -10.68 -8.04
C ALA A 45 -0.09 -11.05 -7.66
N LEU A 46 -0.89 -10.09 -7.19
CA LEU A 46 -2.31 -10.30 -6.90
C LEU A 46 -3.14 -10.58 -8.16
N ARG A 47 -2.86 -9.83 -9.24
CA ARG A 47 -3.50 -10.00 -10.54
C ARG A 47 -3.21 -11.39 -11.11
N THR A 48 -1.95 -11.80 -11.13
CA THR A 48 -1.50 -13.12 -11.60
C THR A 48 -2.00 -14.27 -10.73
N ALA A 49 -2.19 -14.05 -9.43
CA ALA A 49 -2.79 -15.02 -8.52
C ALA A 49 -4.32 -15.10 -8.58
N ASN A 50 -4.97 -14.41 -9.53
CA ASN A 50 -6.42 -14.31 -9.71
C ASN A 50 -7.15 -13.90 -8.41
N ARG A 51 -6.67 -12.81 -7.78
CA ARG A 51 -7.26 -12.20 -6.58
C ARG A 51 -7.82 -10.80 -6.92
N PRO A 52 -8.89 -10.71 -7.72
CA PRO A 52 -9.37 -9.43 -8.26
C PRO A 52 -9.77 -8.43 -7.17
N GLU A 53 -10.41 -8.87 -6.09
CA GLU A 53 -10.86 -7.98 -5.01
C GLU A 53 -9.65 -7.34 -4.29
N ALA A 54 -8.63 -8.13 -3.98
CA ALA A 54 -7.41 -7.62 -3.35
C ALA A 54 -6.61 -6.70 -4.28
N TYR A 55 -6.63 -6.98 -5.59
CA TYR A 55 -6.03 -6.12 -6.60
C TYR A 55 -6.72 -4.76 -6.67
N GLU A 56 -8.05 -4.75 -6.71
CA GLU A 56 -8.86 -3.52 -6.78
C GLU A 56 -8.68 -2.63 -5.55
N GLU A 57 -8.76 -3.20 -4.35
CA GLU A 57 -8.51 -2.49 -3.09
C GLU A 57 -7.09 -1.88 -3.06
N GLY A 58 -6.12 -2.64 -3.54
CA GLY A 58 -4.75 -2.18 -3.68
C GLY A 58 -4.56 -1.01 -4.65
N LEU A 59 -5.26 -1.06 -5.78
CA LEU A 59 -5.24 -0.01 -6.78
C LEU A 59 -5.87 1.28 -6.23
N LEU A 60 -6.97 1.16 -5.47
CA LEU A 60 -7.61 2.28 -4.78
C LEU A 60 -6.67 2.93 -3.77
N LEU A 61 -5.94 2.14 -2.97
CA LEU A 61 -4.94 2.66 -2.03
C LEU A 61 -3.85 3.46 -2.74
N LEU A 62 -3.31 2.97 -3.87
CA LEU A 62 -2.30 3.71 -4.62
C LEU A 62 -2.84 5.01 -5.23
N ARG A 63 -4.07 4.99 -5.77
CA ARG A 63 -4.73 6.20 -6.27
C ARG A 63 -4.96 7.22 -5.15
N ALA A 64 -5.32 6.75 -3.95
CA ALA A 64 -5.47 7.61 -2.78
C ALA A 64 -4.16 8.31 -2.41
N VAL A 65 -3.01 7.62 -2.52
CA VAL A 65 -1.69 8.25 -2.32
C VAL A 65 -1.47 9.38 -3.31
N GLU A 66 -1.64 9.13 -4.62
CA GLU A 66 -1.43 10.16 -5.64
C GLU A 66 -2.39 11.36 -5.45
N TYR A 67 -3.65 11.10 -5.11
CA TYR A 67 -4.62 12.15 -4.79
C TYR A 67 -4.17 12.98 -3.57
N ALA A 68 -3.80 12.33 -2.47
CA ALA A 68 -3.37 13.01 -1.25
C ALA A 68 -2.05 13.79 -1.44
N ARG A 69 -1.16 13.34 -2.33
CA ARG A 69 0.04 14.10 -2.73
C ARG A 69 -0.33 15.39 -3.45
N ALA A 70 -1.25 15.32 -4.41
CA ALA A 70 -1.68 16.48 -5.20
C ALA A 70 -2.47 17.50 -4.34
N ASP A 71 -3.26 17.00 -3.38
CA ASP A 71 -4.14 17.80 -2.52
C ASP A 71 -3.46 18.26 -1.21
N GLY A 72 -2.25 17.79 -0.92
CA GLY A 72 -1.53 18.13 0.32
C GLY A 72 -2.12 17.48 1.58
N THR A 73 -2.83 16.35 1.44
CA THR A 73 -3.54 15.66 2.53
C THR A 73 -2.92 14.33 2.96
N LEU A 74 -1.62 14.15 2.69
CA LEU A 74 -0.86 12.92 2.99
C LEU A 74 -0.93 12.49 4.45
N GLU A 75 -0.86 13.42 5.40
CA GLU A 75 -0.91 13.10 6.83
C GLU A 75 -2.24 12.44 7.21
N LYS A 76 -3.36 12.98 6.71
CA LYS A 76 -4.69 12.42 6.96
C LYS A 76 -4.81 11.02 6.38
N LEU A 77 -4.29 10.82 5.17
CA LEU A 77 -4.25 9.51 4.53
C LEU A 77 -3.38 8.53 5.35
N ARG A 78 -2.21 8.95 5.82
CA ARG A 78 -1.32 8.13 6.66
C ARG A 78 -2.04 7.62 7.90
N VAL A 79 -2.73 8.50 8.62
CA VAL A 79 -3.49 8.13 9.82
C VAL A 79 -4.59 7.13 9.48
N ALA A 80 -5.35 7.36 8.39
CA ALA A 80 -6.42 6.47 7.96
C ALA A 80 -5.90 5.07 7.57
N VAL A 81 -4.88 5.01 6.71
CA VAL A 81 -4.27 3.75 6.28
C VAL A 81 -3.64 3.03 7.46
N ASN A 82 -2.95 3.73 8.36
CA ASN A 82 -2.32 3.09 9.52
C ASN A 82 -3.37 2.42 10.43
N ARG A 83 -4.52 3.06 10.66
CA ARG A 83 -5.64 2.46 11.41
C ARG A 83 -6.19 1.20 10.73
N LEU A 84 -6.28 1.18 9.41
CA LEU A 84 -6.75 0.02 8.64
C LEU A 84 -5.75 -1.14 8.66
N VAL A 85 -4.44 -0.84 8.61
CA VAL A 85 -3.39 -1.85 8.45
C VAL A 85 -2.89 -2.42 9.79
N THR A 86 -2.88 -1.61 10.86
CA THR A 86 -2.36 -2.00 12.19
C THR A 86 -2.91 -3.35 12.70
N PRO A 87 -4.22 -3.66 12.61
CA PRO A 87 -4.76 -4.94 13.07
C PRO A 87 -4.15 -6.17 12.36
N PHE A 88 -3.67 -6.00 11.13
CA PHE A 88 -3.11 -7.09 10.32
C PHE A 88 -1.61 -7.28 10.50
N VAL A 89 -0.93 -6.32 11.13
CA VAL A 89 0.52 -6.37 11.41
C VAL A 89 0.80 -7.05 12.75
N VAL A 90 -0.06 -6.86 13.75
CA VAL A 90 0.11 -7.43 15.11
C VAL A 90 -0.32 -8.91 15.19
N ALA A 91 -1.08 -9.39 14.21
CA ALA A 91 -1.63 -10.75 14.18
C ALA A 91 -0.84 -11.72 13.25
N ALA A 92 0.37 -11.33 12.82
CA ALA A 92 1.23 -12.09 11.91
C ALA A 92 2.48 -12.63 12.61
#